data_AF-A0A7X4CKB5-F1
#
_entry.id   AF-A0A7X4CKB5-F1
#
_cell.length_a   1.000
_cell.length_b   1.000
_cell.length_c   1.000
_cell.angle_alpha   90.00
_cell.angle_beta   90.00
_cell.angle_gamma   90.00
#
_symmetry.space_group_name_H-M   'P 1'
#
loop_
_entity.id
_entity.type
_entity.pdbx_description
1 polymer ?
#
loop_
_entity_poly.entity_id
_entity_poly.type
_entity_poly.pdbx_seq_one_letter_code
_entity_poly.pdbx_strand_id
1 'polypeptide(L)'
;PPPPPLRQAARRRRLTVASVAVYARLVAAARKAPVGQLTGPLQVREGYSIFKVLSREQQQASFEEAKKRVRATVNWIKKQQVFEQFLAELRTKYASQVEVREDNLKRVLTSG
;
A
#
# COMPACT_ATOMS: atom_id res chain seq x y z
N PRO A 1 5.15 12.86 -36.88
CA PRO A 1 3.77 13.02 -36.34
C PRO A 1 3.72 14.03 -35.18
N PRO A 2 2.78 14.98 -35.20
CA PRO A 2 2.52 15.81 -34.02
C PRO A 2 2.02 14.93 -32.87
N PRO A 3 2.33 15.27 -31.61
CA PRO A 3 1.76 14.58 -30.46
C PRO A 3 0.22 14.69 -30.51
N PRO A 4 -0.52 13.61 -30.20
CA PRO A 4 -1.98 13.65 -30.18
C PRO A 4 -2.47 14.76 -29.24
N PRO A 5 -3.57 15.46 -29.59
CA PRO A 5 -4.08 16.56 -28.80
C PRO A 5 -4.38 16.07 -27.37
N LEU A 6 -3.81 16.76 -26.39
CA LEU A 6 -4.08 16.51 -24.97
C LEU A 6 -5.59 16.62 -24.76
N ARG A 7 -6.22 15.57 -24.22
CA ARG A 7 -7.66 15.51 -23.96
C ARG A 7 -8.07 16.68 -23.04
N GLN A 8 -8.57 17.78 -23.60
CA GLN A 8 -8.73 19.09 -22.95
C GLN A 8 -9.84 19.20 -21.88
N ALA A 9 -10.30 18.11 -21.28
CA ALA A 9 -11.18 18.20 -20.12
C ALA A 9 -10.33 18.13 -18.86
N ALA A 10 -9.99 19.28 -18.27
CA ALA A 10 -9.41 19.36 -16.94
C ALA A 10 -10.39 18.80 -15.90
N ARG A 11 -10.47 17.48 -15.79
CA ARG A 11 -11.29 16.79 -14.80
C ARG A 11 -10.64 16.96 -13.43
N ARG A 12 -11.22 17.81 -12.59
CA ARG A 12 -10.86 17.85 -11.16
C ARG A 12 -11.02 16.44 -10.59
N ARG A 13 -9.96 15.92 -9.96
CA ARG A 13 -9.97 14.58 -9.38
C ARG A 13 -9.43 14.62 -7.96
N ARG A 14 -10.15 13.98 -7.04
CA ARG A 14 -9.70 13.80 -5.65
C ARG A 14 -8.75 12.61 -5.61
N LEU A 15 -7.51 12.84 -5.17
CA LEU A 15 -6.54 11.78 -4.91
C LEU A 15 -6.64 11.37 -3.44
N THR A 16 -6.98 10.10 -3.21
CA THR A 16 -7.09 9.50 -1.86
C THR A 16 -5.98 8.47 -1.66
N VAL A 17 -5.91 7.86 -0.46
CA VAL A 17 -4.99 6.74 -0.20
C VAL A 17 -5.25 5.58 -1.18
N ALA A 18 -6.51 5.30 -1.52
CA ALA A 18 -6.86 4.26 -2.50
C ALA A 18 -6.33 4.59 -3.91
N SER A 19 -6.16 5.87 -4.25
CA SER A 19 -5.59 6.29 -5.54
C SER A 19 -4.11 5.89 -5.72
N VAL A 20 -3.40 5.54 -4.63
CA VAL A 20 -2.00 5.09 -4.70
C VAL A 20 -1.86 3.80 -5.51
N ALA A 21 -2.82 2.87 -5.42
CA ALA A 21 -2.76 1.60 -6.12
C ALA A 21 -2.71 1.76 -7.66
N VAL A 22 -3.40 2.79 -8.18
CA VAL A 22 -3.52 3.04 -9.61
C VAL A 22 -2.52 4.11 -10.08
N TYR A 23 -2.34 5.17 -9.29
CA TYR A 23 -1.61 6.37 -9.69
C TYR A 23 -0.39 6.66 -8.80
N ALA A 24 0.31 5.63 -8.31
CA ALA A 24 1.39 5.76 -7.32
C ALA A 24 2.36 6.93 -7.58
N ARG A 25 2.92 7.02 -8.79
CA ARG A 25 3.86 8.10 -9.18
C ARG A 25 3.20 9.49 -9.16
N LEU A 26 1.98 9.60 -9.69
CA LEU A 26 1.25 10.87 -9.72
C LEU A 26 0.88 11.33 -8.31
N VAL A 27 0.42 10.41 -7.44
CA VAL A 27 0.11 10.73 -6.04
C VAL A 27 1.36 11.16 -5.29
N ALA A 28 2.50 10.49 -5.50
CA ALA A 28 3.77 10.86 -4.89
C ALA A 28 4.24 12.25 -5.33
N ALA A 29 4.14 12.58 -6.62
CA ALA A 29 4.49 13.90 -7.14
C ALA A 29 3.53 14.99 -6.63
N ALA A 30 2.22 14.73 -6.64
CA ALA A 30 1.21 15.68 -6.15
C ALA A 30 1.36 15.98 -4.65
N ARG A 31 1.82 15.02 -3.84
CA ARG A 31 2.14 15.24 -2.42
C ARG A 31 3.32 16.19 -2.20
N LYS A 32 4.25 16.27 -3.14
CA LYS A 32 5.44 17.16 -3.08
C LYS A 32 5.20 18.51 -3.76
N ALA A 33 4.30 18.57 -4.74
CA ALA A 33 4.03 19.78 -5.52
C ALA A 33 3.33 20.88 -4.70
N PRO A 34 3.73 22.15 -4.82
CA PRO A 34 3.04 23.27 -4.19
C PRO A 34 1.58 23.38 -4.65
N VAL A 35 0.69 23.79 -3.74
CA VAL A 35 -0.71 24.09 -4.08
C VAL A 35 -0.74 25.29 -5.02
N GLY A 36 -1.54 25.22 -6.08
CA GLY A 36 -1.69 26.29 -7.06
C GLY A 36 -0.70 26.22 -8.24
N GLN A 37 0.40 25.47 -8.12
CA GLN A 37 1.43 25.38 -9.16
C GLN A 37 1.13 24.29 -10.19
N LEU A 38 1.31 24.62 -11.47
CA LEU A 38 1.27 23.65 -12.56
C LEU A 38 2.59 22.84 -12.57
N THR A 39 2.50 21.52 -12.49
CA THR A 39 3.64 20.59 -12.42
C THR A 39 3.57 19.58 -13.57
N GLY A 40 4.69 19.37 -14.26
CA GLY A 40 4.81 18.36 -15.31
C GLY A 40 5.79 18.77 -16.42
N PRO A 41 5.91 17.96 -17.48
CA PRO A 41 5.27 16.65 -17.66
C PRO A 41 5.91 15.55 -16.80
N LEU A 42 5.08 14.78 -16.09
CA LEU A 42 5.52 13.64 -15.28
C LEU A 42 5.22 12.33 -16.01
N GLN A 43 6.23 11.46 -16.16
CA GLN A 43 6.03 10.14 -16.76
C GLN A 43 5.31 9.19 -15.78
N VAL A 44 4.12 8.77 -16.17
CA VAL A 44 3.25 7.82 -15.47
C VAL A 44 3.08 6.55 -16.31
N ARG A 45 2.44 5.50 -15.76
CA ARG A 45 2.26 4.22 -16.48
C ARG A 45 1.54 4.37 -17.81
N GLU A 46 0.59 5.30 -17.89
CA GLU A 46 -0.29 5.51 -19.04
C GLU A 46 0.24 6.59 -20.01
N GLY A 47 1.46 7.12 -19.80
CA GLY A 47 2.05 8.18 -20.61
C GLY A 47 2.60 9.33 -19.78
N TYR A 48 2.23 10.57 -20.11
CA TYR A 48 2.66 11.76 -19.40
C TYR A 48 1.48 12.49 -18.77
N SER A 49 1.69 13.05 -17.58
CA SER A 49 0.69 13.82 -16.85
C SER A 49 1.19 15.22 -16.52
N ILE A 50 0.36 16.22 -16.77
CA ILE A 50 0.52 17.59 -16.27
C ILE A 50 -0.63 17.81 -15.29
N PHE A 51 -0.33 18.30 -14.09
CA PHE A 51 -1.32 18.48 -13.04
C PHE A 51 -1.09 19.75 -12.23
N LYS A 52 -2.15 20.23 -11.59
CA LYS A 52 -2.11 21.35 -10.63
C LYS A 52 -2.83 20.91 -9.36
N VAL A 53 -2.18 21.03 -8.21
CA VAL A 53 -2.80 20.72 -6.92
C VAL A 53 -3.70 21.89 -6.55
N LEU A 54 -5.02 21.66 -6.46
CA LEU A 54 -5.99 22.72 -6.19
C LEU A 54 -6.15 23.00 -4.69
N SER A 55 -6.20 21.95 -3.89
CA SER A 55 -6.34 22.02 -2.44
C SER A 55 -5.78 20.75 -1.80
N ARG A 56 -5.52 20.81 -0.50
CA ARG A 56 -5.15 19.66 0.32
C ARG A 56 -6.06 19.63 1.53
N GLU A 57 -6.82 18.57 1.66
CA GLU A 57 -7.60 18.30 2.85
C GLU A 57 -6.81 17.31 3.70
N GLN A 58 -6.35 17.77 4.87
CA GLN A 58 -5.78 16.90 5.87
C GLN A 58 -6.85 16.64 6.92
N GLN A 59 -7.56 15.52 6.80
CA GLN A 59 -8.39 15.05 7.91
C GLN A 59 -7.43 14.62 9.03
N GLN A 60 -7.16 15.54 9.95
CA GLN A 60 -6.57 15.18 11.24
C GLN A 60 -7.65 14.40 11.99
N ALA A 61 -7.43 13.11 12.17
CA ALA A 61 -8.26 12.33 13.07
C ALA A 61 -8.13 12.92 14.48
N SER A 62 -9.23 12.96 15.22
CA SER A 62 -9.18 13.31 16.64
C SER A 62 -8.27 12.33 17.38
N PHE A 63 -7.75 12.76 18.54
CA PHE A 63 -6.91 11.89 19.37
C PHE A 63 -7.61 10.55 19.69
N GLU A 64 -8.90 10.57 20.01
CA GLU A 64 -9.66 9.36 20.32
C GLU A 64 -9.81 8.41 19.12
N GLU A 65 -10.08 8.95 17.93
CA GLU A 65 -10.13 8.15 16.69
C GLU A 65 -8.77 7.55 16.33
N ALA A 66 -7.71 8.36 16.44
CA ALA A 66 -6.33 7.93 16.20
C ALA A 66 -5.91 6.85 17.22
N LYS A 67 -6.20 7.05 18.51
CA LYS A 67 -5.91 6.13 19.60
C LYS A 67 -6.59 4.78 19.40
N LYS A 68 -7.86 4.75 19.01
CA LYS A 68 -8.58 3.50 18.72
C LYS A 68 -7.91 2.71 17.59
N ARG A 69 -7.56 3.38 16.49
CA ARG A 69 -6.87 2.75 15.35
C ARG A 69 -5.48 2.24 15.75
N VAL A 70 -4.68 3.07 16.41
CA VAL A 70 -3.32 2.72 16.84
C VAL A 70 -3.36 1.55 17.82
N ARG A 71 -4.28 1.54 18.79
CA ARG A 71 -4.44 0.44 19.75
C ARG A 71 -4.78 -0.88 19.06
N ALA A 72 -5.68 -0.86 18.07
CA ALA A 72 -6.01 -2.06 17.30
C ALA A 72 -4.77 -2.60 16.55
N THR A 73 -4.01 -1.73 15.88
CA THR A 73 -2.78 -2.11 15.18
C THR A 73 -1.72 -2.68 16.12
N VAL A 74 -1.46 -2.02 17.25
CA VAL A 74 -0.48 -2.49 18.24
C VAL A 74 -0.89 -3.84 18.83
N ASN A 75 -2.18 -4.01 19.14
CA ASN A 75 -2.69 -5.29 19.63
C ASN A 75 -2.51 -6.41 18.60
N TRP A 76 -2.76 -6.13 17.31
CA TRP A 76 -2.53 -7.10 16.24
C TRP A 76 -1.06 -7.50 16.13
N ILE A 77 -0.13 -6.52 16.14
CA ILE A 77 1.31 -6.77 16.11
C ILE A 77 1.74 -7.65 17.29
N LYS A 78 1.29 -7.31 18.52
CA LYS A 78 1.61 -8.10 19.72
C LYS A 78 1.08 -9.53 19.63
N LYS A 79 -0.15 -9.72 19.14
CA LYS A 79 -0.73 -11.05 18.94
C LYS A 79 0.11 -11.87 17.95
N GLN A 80 0.52 -11.27 16.84
CA GLN A 80 1.37 -11.96 15.87
C GLN A 80 2.71 -12.38 16.50
N GLN A 81 3.35 -11.49 17.26
CA GLN A 81 4.62 -11.81 17.93
C GLN A 81 4.50 -12.98 18.91
N VAL A 82 3.48 -12.96 19.77
CA VAL A 82 3.23 -14.06 20.73
C VAL A 82 2.90 -15.36 20.00
N PHE A 83 2.12 -15.29 18.91
CA PHE A 83 1.78 -16.45 18.11
C PHE A 83 3.00 -17.08 17.44
N GLU A 84 3.88 -16.28 16.84
CA GLU A 84 5.14 -16.78 16.25
C GLU A 84 6.05 -17.42 17.30
N GLN A 85 6.16 -16.79 18.48
CA GLN A 85 6.95 -17.34 19.58
C GLN A 85 6.39 -18.68 20.04
N PHE A 86 5.06 -18.77 20.22
CA PHE A 86 4.39 -20.00 20.59
C PHE A 86 4.60 -21.12 19.55
N LEU A 87 4.52 -20.80 18.26
CA LEU A 87 4.81 -21.77 17.19
C LEU A 87 6.27 -22.24 17.22
N ALA A 88 7.22 -21.33 17.47
CA ALA A 88 8.63 -21.70 17.59
C ALA A 88 8.88 -22.65 18.77
N GLU A 89 8.26 -22.38 19.92
CA GLU A 89 8.32 -23.25 21.10
C GLU A 89 7.72 -24.63 20.82
N LEU A 90 6.56 -24.69 20.17
CA LEU A 90 5.93 -25.96 19.78
C LEU A 90 6.81 -26.78 18.83
N ARG A 91 7.36 -26.14 17.79
CA ARG A 91 8.25 -26.79 16.82
C ARG A 91 9.47 -27.39 17.53
N THR A 92 10.03 -26.67 18.49
CA THR A 92 11.19 -27.14 19.26
C THR A 92 10.81 -28.29 20.19
N LYS A 93 9.71 -28.15 20.94
CA LYS A 93 9.26 -29.13 21.93
C LYS A 93 8.91 -30.49 21.31
N TYR A 94 8.35 -30.49 20.10
CA TYR A 94 7.91 -31.70 19.41
C TYR A 94 8.81 -32.07 18.22
N ALA A 95 10.01 -31.50 18.12
CA ALA A 95 10.93 -31.73 16.99
C ALA A 95 11.25 -33.21 16.75
N SER A 96 11.31 -34.02 17.81
CA SER A 96 11.58 -35.46 17.73
C SER A 96 10.33 -36.31 17.42
N GLN A 97 9.14 -35.73 17.52
CA GLN A 97 7.85 -36.42 17.31
C GLN A 97 7.21 -36.08 15.96
N VAL A 98 7.72 -35.04 15.28
CA VAL A 98 7.19 -34.56 14.00
C VAL A 98 8.14 -34.91 12.88
N GLU A 99 7.76 -35.87 12.05
CA GLU A 99 8.48 -36.23 10.81
C GLU A 99 7.85 -35.49 9.63
N VAL A 100 8.59 -34.55 9.03
CA VAL A 100 8.14 -33.82 7.84
C VAL A 100 8.63 -34.54 6.58
N ARG A 101 7.71 -35.10 5.80
CA ARG A 101 8.01 -35.73 4.51
C ARG A 101 7.97 -34.72 3.38
N GLU A 102 9.07 -33.99 3.23
CA GLU A 102 9.27 -32.91 2.24
C GLU A 102 8.89 -33.31 0.80
N ASP A 103 9.17 -34.55 0.41
CA ASP A 103 8.90 -35.05 -0.95
C ASP A 103 7.40 -35.11 -1.27
N ASN A 104 6.57 -35.41 -0.28
CA ASN A 104 5.11 -35.42 -0.43
C ASN A 104 4.54 -34.00 -0.49
N LEU A 105 5.11 -33.08 0.30
CA LEU A 105 4.74 -31.66 0.30
C LEU A 105 5.01 -31.00 -1.06
N LYS A 106 6.20 -31.22 -1.64
CA LYS A 106 6.56 -30.68 -2.97
C LYS A 106 5.65 -31.17 -4.08
N ARG A 107 5.25 -32.46 -4.03
CA ARG A 107 4.31 -33.05 -4.99
C ARG A 107 2.95 -32.34 -4.96
N VAL A 108 2.41 -32.06 -3.77
CA VAL A 108 1.11 -31.38 -3.64
C VAL A 108 1.19 -29.90 -4.05
N LEU A 109 2.27 -29.20 -3.72
CA LEU A 109 2.42 -27.76 -4.01
C LEU A 109 2.70 -27.44 -5.48
N THR A 110 3.21 -28.40 -6.26
CA THR A 110 3.53 -28.22 -7.69
C THR A 110 2.41 -28.75 -8.61
N SER A 111 1.45 -29.50 -8.05
CA SER A 111 0.32 -30.08 -8.79
C SER A 111 -0.93 -29.19 -8.79
N GLY A 112 -0.80 -27.90 -8.45
CA GLY A 112 -1.90 -26.92 -8.35
C GLY A 112 -1.72 -25.73 -9.27
#